data_AF-X1NZJ2-F1
#
_entry.id   AF-X1NZJ2-F1
#
_cell.length_a   1.000
_cell.length_b   1.000
_cell.length_c   1.000
_cell.angle_alpha   90.00
_cell.angle_beta   90.00
_cell.angle_gamma   90.00
#
_symmetry.space_group_name_H-M   'P 1'
#
loop_
_entity.id
_entity.type
_entity.pdbx_description
1 polymer ?
#
loop_
_entity_poly.entity_id
_entity_poly.type
_entity_poly.pdbx_seq_one_letter_code
_entity_poly.pdbx_strand_id
1 'polypeptide(L)'
;MLKILNRICEGNGREGDIEFLEEISEVVRDFSLCALGQTAPNPILSTIRYFRDEYEAHIKEKRCPSGVCKALIFYYIDPQKCQACMICLKDCPAEAITGGKNLIHIIDQEK
;
A
#
# COMPACT_ATOMS: atom_id res chain seq x y z
N MET A 1 -4.89 -4.81 16.37
CA MET A 1 -5.51 -3.94 15.35
C MET A 1 -4.53 -2.91 14.79
N LEU A 2 -4.21 -1.79 15.47
CA LEU A 2 -3.35 -0.71 14.93
C LEU A 2 -2.03 -1.20 14.31
N LYS A 3 -1.30 -2.09 15.00
CA LYS A 3 -0.02 -2.63 14.50
C LYS A 3 -0.18 -3.38 13.17
N ILE A 4 -1.30 -4.05 12.95
CA ILE A 4 -1.56 -4.79 11.70
C ILE A 4 -1.88 -3.80 10.59
N LEU A 5 -2.75 -2.82 10.86
CA LEU A 5 -3.09 -1.78 9.88
C LEU A 5 -1.84 -0.99 9.44
N ASN A 6 -1.01 -0.54 10.39
CA ASN A 6 0.25 0.15 10.04
C ASN A 6 1.14 -0.74 9.18
N ARG A 7 1.28 -2.01 9.56
CA ARG A 7 2.09 -2.97 8.79
C ARG A 7 1.56 -3.15 7.36
N ILE A 8 0.24 -3.19 7.16
CA ILE A 8 -0.38 -3.24 5.82
C ILE A 8 -0.05 -1.96 5.04
N CYS A 9 -0.23 -0.78 5.65
CA CYS A 9 0.06 0.52 5.04
C CYS A 9 1.54 0.74 4.70
N GLU A 10 2.45 0.06 5.41
CA GLU A 10 3.89 0.06 5.17
C GLU A 10 4.32 -0.99 4.11
N GLY A 11 3.38 -1.69 3.48
CA GLY A 11 3.65 -2.72 2.47
C GLY A 11 4.01 -4.09 3.02
N ASN A 12 4.03 -4.24 4.34
CA ASN A 12 4.40 -5.46 5.05
C ASN A 12 3.18 -6.35 5.39
N GLY A 13 2.04 -6.11 4.74
CA GLY A 13 0.84 -6.92 4.85
C GLY A 13 1.08 -8.38 4.43
N ARG A 14 0.40 -9.31 5.11
CA ARG A 14 0.50 -10.76 4.93
C ARG A 14 -0.88 -11.36 4.65
N GLU A 15 -0.88 -12.50 3.98
CA GLU A 15 -2.08 -13.32 3.85
C GLU A 15 -2.61 -13.72 5.24
N GLY A 16 -3.92 -13.68 5.42
CA GLY A 16 -4.58 -13.90 6.72
C GLY A 16 -4.70 -12.65 7.61
N ASP A 17 -4.06 -11.52 7.27
CA ASP A 17 -4.15 -10.31 8.09
C ASP A 17 -5.56 -9.71 8.13
N ILE A 18 -6.34 -9.85 7.06
CA ILE A 18 -7.71 -9.34 7.00
C ILE A 18 -8.61 -10.18 7.91
N GLU A 19 -8.52 -11.50 7.78
CA GLU A 19 -9.31 -12.46 8.55
C GLU A 19 -8.99 -12.32 10.05
N PHE A 20 -7.71 -12.16 10.39
CA PHE A 20 -7.31 -11.93 11.78
C PHE A 20 -7.78 -10.57 12.30
N LEU A 21 -7.79 -9.53 11.47
CA LEU A 21 -8.37 -8.23 11.84
C LEU A 21 -9.86 -8.32 12.12
N GLU A 22 -10.62 -9.08 11.32
CA GLU A 22 -12.04 -9.34 11.55
C GLU A 22 -12.26 -10.09 12.86
N GLU A 23 -11.56 -11.21 13.08
CA GLU A 23 -11.68 -12.03 14.28
C GLU A 23 -11.44 -11.20 15.56
N ILE A 24 -10.32 -10.47 15.63
CA ILE A 24 -10.03 -9.67 16.83
C ILE A 24 -10.99 -8.50 16.99
N SER A 25 -11.53 -7.96 15.88
CA SER A 25 -12.49 -6.87 15.92
C SER A 25 -13.83 -7.32 16.51
N GLU A 26 -14.30 -8.51 16.14
CA GLU A 26 -15.49 -9.14 16.69
C GLU A 26 -15.30 -9.44 18.19
N VAL A 27 -14.15 -10.01 18.59
CA VAL A 27 -13.83 -10.26 20.00
C VAL A 27 -13.80 -8.96 20.82
N VAL A 28 -13.17 -7.91 20.32
CA VAL A 28 -13.13 -6.62 21.02
C VAL A 28 -14.53 -6.01 21.14
N ARG A 29 -15.36 -6.11 20.10
CA ARG A 29 -16.73 -5.60 20.11
C ARG A 29 -17.57 -6.31 21.17
N ASP A 30 -17.51 -7.63 21.24
CA ASP A 30 -18.44 -8.43 22.03
C ASP A 30 -18.03 -8.50 23.52
N PHE A 31 -16.73 -8.42 23.84
CA PHE A 31 -16.22 -8.60 25.20
C PHE A 31 -15.75 -7.32 25.90
N SER A 32 -15.77 -6.17 25.23
CA SER A 32 -15.45 -4.90 25.87
C SER A 32 -16.52 -4.47 26.87
N LEU A 33 -16.09 -4.04 28.07
CA LEU A 33 -16.98 -3.62 29.15
C LEU A 33 -17.55 -2.20 29.00
N CYS A 34 -16.92 -1.36 28.18
CA CYS A 34 -17.37 0.01 27.92
C CYS A 34 -17.79 0.17 26.46
N ALA A 35 -18.76 1.06 26.21
CA ALA A 35 -19.28 1.34 24.88
C ALA A 35 -18.19 1.83 23.90
N LEU A 36 -17.17 2.54 24.39
CA LEU A 36 -16.03 2.94 23.56
C LEU A 36 -15.26 1.72 23.05
N GLY A 37 -14.95 0.75 23.91
CA GLY A 37 -14.27 -0.48 23.52
C GLY A 37 -15.11 -1.31 22.54
N GLN A 38 -16.43 -1.37 22.77
CA GLN A 38 -17.36 -2.07 21.87
C GLN A 38 -17.40 -1.44 20.48
N THR A 39 -17.36 -0.11 20.38
CA THR A 39 -17.46 0.62 19.10
C THR A 39 -16.13 0.89 18.41
N ALA A 40 -15.01 0.83 19.13
CA ALA A 40 -13.66 1.03 18.58
C ALA A 40 -13.31 0.17 17.35
N PRO A 41 -13.72 -1.12 17.22
CA PRO A 41 -13.44 -1.91 16.03
C PRO A 41 -14.35 -1.61 14.82
N ASN A 42 -15.44 -0.86 14.99
CA ASN A 42 -16.40 -0.60 13.91
C ASN A 42 -15.78 0.00 12.64
N PRO A 43 -14.83 0.97 12.71
CA PRO A 43 -14.16 1.47 11.52
C PRO A 43 -13.49 0.35 10.73
N ILE A 44 -12.81 -0.58 11.40
CA ILE A 44 -12.10 -1.71 10.76
C ILE A 44 -13.07 -2.67 10.09
N LEU A 45 -14.13 -3.08 10.81
CA LEU A 45 -15.14 -3.97 10.25
C LEU A 45 -15.84 -3.34 9.04
N SER A 46 -16.16 -2.04 9.12
CA SER A 46 -16.81 -1.33 8.03
C SER A 46 -15.89 -1.16 6.82
N THR A 47 -14.61 -0.84 7.02
CA THR A 47 -13.68 -0.66 5.91
C THR A 47 -13.34 -1.98 5.24
N ILE A 48 -13.21 -3.07 6.00
CA ILE A 48 -13.06 -4.41 5.41
C ILE A 48 -14.33 -4.78 4.63
N ARG A 49 -15.53 -4.52 5.16
CA ARG A 49 -16.78 -4.85 4.46
C ARG A 49 -16.92 -4.14 3.10
N TYR A 50 -16.58 -2.85 3.03
CA TYR A 50 -16.83 -2.03 1.85
C TYR A 50 -15.63 -1.88 0.92
N PHE A 51 -14.41 -2.07 1.43
CA PHE A 51 -13.15 -1.83 0.71
C PHE A 51 -12.16 -2.99 0.87
N ARG A 52 -12.65 -4.24 0.98
CA ARG A 52 -11.79 -5.44 1.10
C ARG A 52 -10.75 -5.51 -0.01
N ASP A 53 -11.14 -5.16 -1.23
CA ASP A 53 -10.28 -5.10 -2.40
C ASP A 53 -9.10 -4.16 -2.22
N GLU A 54 -9.28 -3.02 -1.52
CA GLU A 54 -8.15 -2.14 -1.20
C GLU A 54 -7.17 -2.83 -0.23
N TYR A 55 -7.65 -3.53 0.80
CA TYR A 55 -6.79 -4.30 1.71
C TYR A 55 -6.02 -5.39 0.95
N GLU A 56 -6.70 -6.10 0.05
CA GLU A 56 -6.08 -7.11 -0.79
C GLU A 56 -5.02 -6.53 -1.73
N ALA A 57 -5.26 -5.35 -2.33
CA ALA A 57 -4.27 -4.65 -3.15
C ALA A 57 -3.03 -4.27 -2.32
N HIS A 58 -3.20 -3.80 -1.08
CA HIS A 58 -2.06 -3.50 -0.20
C HIS A 58 -1.26 -4.77 0.16
N ILE A 59 -1.93 -5.90 0.35
CA ILE A 59 -1.29 -7.16 0.76
C ILE A 59 -0.62 -7.86 -0.42
N LYS A 60 -1.35 -8.05 -1.53
CA LYS A 60 -0.95 -8.86 -2.69
C LYS A 60 -0.17 -8.06 -3.72
N GLU A 61 -0.67 -6.88 -4.09
CA GLU A 61 -0.07 -6.03 -5.14
C GLU A 61 0.97 -5.05 -4.58
N LYS A 62 1.05 -4.91 -3.26
CA LYS A 62 1.83 -3.87 -2.58
C LYS A 62 1.50 -2.47 -3.07
N ARG A 63 0.25 -2.25 -3.48
CA ARG A 63 -0.22 -1.01 -4.09
C ARG A 63 -1.32 -0.39 -3.26
N CYS A 64 -1.31 0.93 -3.13
CA CYS A 64 -2.40 1.68 -2.50
C CYS A 64 -3.32 2.30 -3.57
N PRO A 65 -4.55 1.79 -3.78
CA PRO A 65 -5.46 2.33 -4.78
C PRO A 65 -5.87 3.78 -4.52
N SER A 66 -6.01 4.16 -3.24
CA SER A 66 -6.35 5.50 -2.80
C SER A 66 -5.17 6.48 -2.82
N GLY A 67 -3.94 6.00 -3.04
CA GLY A 67 -2.75 6.86 -3.13
C GLY A 67 -2.34 7.55 -1.83
N VAL A 68 -2.81 7.07 -0.68
CA VAL A 68 -2.55 7.69 0.64
C VAL A 68 -1.27 7.12 1.27
N CYS A 69 -1.05 5.81 1.15
CA CYS A 69 0.09 5.14 1.75
C CYS A 69 1.35 5.34 0.90
N LYS A 70 2.20 6.32 1.29
CA LYS A 70 3.44 6.66 0.56
C LYS A 70 4.34 5.48 0.24
N ALA A 71 4.44 4.51 1.16
CA ALA A 71 5.26 3.30 0.99
C ALA A 71 4.77 2.37 -0.13
N LEU A 72 3.57 2.60 -0.68
CA LEU A 72 2.92 1.78 -1.70
C LEU A 72 2.62 2.55 -2.98
N ILE A 73 3.27 3.70 -3.15
CA ILE A 73 3.20 4.50 -4.36
C ILE A 73 4.46 4.24 -5.16
N PHE A 74 4.28 3.70 -6.36
CA PHE A 74 5.37 3.45 -7.31
C PHE A 74 5.20 4.34 -8.53
N TYR A 75 6.31 4.90 -9.00
CA TYR A 75 6.36 5.68 -10.23
C TYR A 75 7.08 4.88 -11.29
N TYR A 76 6.51 4.79 -12.49
CA TYR A 76 7.15 4.12 -13.61
C TYR A 76 7.15 4.99 -14.85
N ILE A 77 8.16 4.78 -15.70
CA ILE A 77 8.23 5.40 -17.02
C ILE A 77 7.49 4.48 -17.99
N ASP A 78 6.49 5.02 -18.69
CA ASP A 78 5.76 4.30 -19.71
C ASP A 78 6.69 3.99 -20.91
N PRO A 79 6.98 2.70 -21.18
CA PRO A 79 7.90 2.31 -22.25
C PRO A 79 7.44 2.76 -23.64
N GLN A 80 6.13 2.90 -23.87
CA GLN A 80 5.60 3.29 -25.17
C GLN A 80 5.79 4.79 -25.45
N LYS A 81 5.92 5.59 -24.40
CA LYS A 81 6.09 7.05 -24.49
C LYS A 81 7.54 7.50 -24.31
N CYS A 82 8.41 6.63 -23.81
CA CYS A 82 9.80 6.96 -23.61
C CYS A 82 10.54 7.09 -24.95
N GLN A 83 11.05 8.29 -25.25
CA GLN A 83 11.83 8.56 -26.46
C GLN A 83 13.35 8.40 -26.26
N ALA A 84 13.79 7.77 -25.16
CA ALA A 84 15.20 7.65 -24.79
C ALA A 84 15.96 9.00 -24.80
N CYS A 85 15.30 10.08 -24.39
CA CYS A 85 15.82 11.45 -24.47
C CYS A 85 16.87 11.82 -23.40
N MET A 86 17.15 10.92 -22.45
CA MET A 86 18.10 11.05 -21.34
C MET A 86 17.78 12.11 -20.28
N ILE A 87 16.72 12.91 -20.44
CA ILE A 87 16.36 14.00 -19.50
C ILE A 87 16.11 13.47 -18.09
N CYS A 88 15.25 12.46 -17.96
CA CYS A 88 14.96 11.85 -16.66
C CYS A 88 16.21 11.27 -15.99
N LEU A 89 17.13 10.68 -16.76
CA LEU A 89 18.37 10.11 -16.23
C LEU A 89 19.35 11.19 -15.77
N LYS A 90 19.45 12.30 -16.49
CA LYS A 90 20.36 13.40 -16.17
C LYS A 90 19.86 14.25 -14.98
N ASP A 91 18.56 14.50 -14.93
CA ASP A 91 17.98 15.45 -13.96
C ASP A 91 17.58 14.77 -12.64
N CYS A 92 17.59 13.43 -12.56
CA CYS A 92 17.20 12.71 -11.35
C CYS A 92 18.23 12.92 -10.23
N PRO A 93 17.89 13.65 -9.14
CA PRO A 93 18.83 13.90 -8.05
C PRO A 93 19.11 12.66 -7.20
N ALA A 94 18.24 11.66 -7.23
CA ALA A 94 18.38 10.41 -6.49
C ALA A 94 19.16 9.35 -7.28
N GLU A 95 19.55 9.63 -8.52
CA GLU A 95 20.20 8.66 -9.42
C GLU A 95 19.40 7.34 -9.51
N ALA A 96 18.06 7.46 -9.52
CA ALA A 96 17.09 6.36 -9.51
C ALA A 96 16.71 5.89 -10.92
N ILE A 97 17.28 6.47 -11.98
CA ILE A 97 16.92 6.13 -13.36
C ILE A 97 18.03 5.29 -13.98
N THR A 98 17.67 4.09 -14.43
CA THR A 98 18.54 3.24 -15.26
C THR A 98 18.14 3.36 -16.72
N GLY A 99 19.11 3.49 -17.63
CA GLY A 99 18.88 3.49 -19.08
C GLY A 99 20.03 4.14 -19.84
N GLY A 100 19.80 4.51 -21.10
CA GLY A 100 20.83 5.02 -21.99
C GLY A 100 20.28 5.49 -23.34
N LYS A 101 21.18 5.94 -24.24
CA LYS A 101 20.78 6.34 -25.60
C LYS A 101 20.13 5.16 -26.31
N ASN A 102 18.94 5.38 -26.87
CA ASN A 102 18.10 4.36 -27.52
C ASN A 102 17.68 3.19 -26.60
N LEU A 103 17.77 3.35 -25.28
CA LEU A 103 17.26 2.39 -24.30
C LEU A 103 16.12 3.03 -23.50
N ILE A 104 15.08 2.24 -23.24
CA ILE A 104 13.96 2.66 -22.39
C ILE A 104 14.49 2.88 -20.97
N HIS A 105 14.13 4.01 -20.38
CA HIS A 105 14.49 4.34 -19.01
C HIS A 105 13.55 3.65 -18.03
N ILE A 106 14.10 3.15 -16.91
CA ILE A 106 13.37 2.46 -15.84
C ILE A 106 13.72 3.14 -14.52
N ILE A 107 12.71 3.36 -13.67
CA ILE A 107 12.89 3.87 -12.31
C ILE A 107 13.18 2.69 -11.39
N ASP A 108 14.33 2.74 -10.73
CA ASP A 108 14.67 1.90 -9.58
C ASP A 108 13.77 2.30 -8.39
N GLN A 109 12.91 1.39 -7.94
CA GLN A 109 11.93 1.67 -6.88
C GLN A 109 12.54 1.64 -5.47
N GLU A 110 13.81 1.24 -5.32
CA GLU A 110 14.49 1.16 -4.03
C GLU A 110 15.20 2.47 -3.63
N LYS A 111 15.25 3.47 -4.54
CA LYS A 111 15.90 4.77 -4.35
C LYS A 111 14.90 5.93 -4.29
#